data_AF-A0A0P9E5Y9-F1
#
_entry.id   AF-A0A0P9E5Y9-F1
#
_cell.length_a   1.000
_cell.length_b   1.000
_cell.length_c   1.000
_cell.angle_alpha   90.00
_cell.angle_beta   90.00
_cell.angle_gamma   90.00
#
_symmetry.space_group_name_H-M   'P 1'
#
loop_
_entity.id
_entity.type
_entity.pdbx_description
1 polymer ?
#
loop_
_entity_poly.entity_id
_entity_poly.type
_entity_poly.pdbx_seq_one_letter_code
_entity_poly.pdbx_strand_id
1 'polypeptide(L)' 'MSKKAIIMIHLVEESAEKANEEIEKEIFDELLHYPQKIPWLKKVEKVTVKEA' A
#
# COMPACT_ATOMS: atom_id res chain seq x y z
N MET A 1 19.93 -1.49 -12.57
CA MET A 1 19.78 -0.63 -11.37
C MET A 1 18.31 -0.57 -11.01
N SER A 2 17.82 -1.55 -10.26
CA SER A 2 16.45 -1.54 -9.75
C SER A 2 16.42 -0.66 -8.50
N LYS A 3 15.56 0.36 -8.49
CA LYS A 3 15.25 1.10 -7.26
C LYS A 3 14.06 0.41 -6.59
N LYS A 4 14.10 0.26 -5.27
CA LYS A 4 13.00 -0.25 -4.46
C LYS A 4 12.40 0.88 -3.64
N ALA A 5 11.07 1.01 -3.66
CA ALA A 5 10.34 1.94 -2.82
C ALA A 5 9.68 1.21 -1.63
N ILE A 6 9.69 1.84 -0.46
CA ILE A 6 8.91 1.45 0.71
C ILE A 6 8.02 2.64 1.05
N ILE A 7 6.70 2.42 1.07
CA ILE A 7 5.71 3.43 1.36
C ILE A 7 5.06 3.06 2.70
N MET A 8 5.06 3.99 3.64
CA MET A 8 4.34 3.88 4.90
C MET A 8 3.11 4.77 4.80
N ILE A 9 1.94 4.18 5.09
CA ILE A 9 0.64 4.81 4.94
C ILE A 9 -0.19 4.58 6.19
N HIS A 10 -1.15 5.46 6.44
CA HIS A 10 -2.25 5.17 7.34
C HIS A 10 -3.46 4.74 6.53
N LEU A 11 -4.13 3.71 7.05
CA LEU A 11 -5.37 3.22 6.49
C LEU A 11 -6.56 4.04 7.02
N VAL A 12 -7.67 4.02 6.29
CA VAL A 12 -8.96 4.57 6.73
C VAL A 12 -9.51 3.76 7.92
N GLU A 13 -10.41 4.34 8.70
CA GLU A 13 -10.85 3.72 9.97
C GLU A 13 -11.66 2.43 9.74
N GLU A 14 -12.34 2.35 8.60
CA GLU A 14 -13.08 1.17 8.11
C GLU A 14 -12.17 -0.06 7.93
N SER A 15 -10.85 0.13 7.80
CA SER A 15 -9.93 -0.99 7.70
C SER A 15 -9.85 -1.80 9.01
N ALA A 16 -10.28 -1.23 10.14
CA ALA A 16 -10.31 -1.94 11.42
C ALA A 16 -11.33 -3.09 11.47
N GLU A 17 -12.30 -3.11 10.55
CA GLU A 17 -13.31 -4.17 10.45
C GLU A 17 -12.86 -5.37 9.61
N LYS A 18 -11.72 -5.26 8.91
CA LYS A 18 -11.16 -6.32 8.06
C LYS A 18 -9.89 -6.92 8.65
N ALA A 19 -9.62 -8.17 8.31
CA ALA A 19 -8.36 -8.80 8.66
C ALA A 19 -7.21 -8.17 7.86
N ASN A 20 -6.03 -8.09 8.47
CA ASN A 20 -4.85 -7.49 7.83
C ASN A 20 -4.48 -8.25 6.54
N GLU A 21 -4.58 -9.58 6.56
CA GLU A 21 -4.27 -10.44 5.42
C GLU A 21 -5.18 -10.16 4.21
N GLU A 22 -6.44 -9.80 4.45
CA GLU A 22 -7.38 -9.43 3.39
C GLU A 22 -7.01 -8.07 2.77
N ILE A 23 -6.69 -7.08 3.63
CA ILE A 23 -6.27 -5.75 3.19
C ILE A 23 -4.96 -5.82 2.41
N GLU A 24 -3.98 -6.57 2.90
CA GLU A 24 -2.69 -6.76 2.22
C GLU A 24 -2.87 -7.36 0.83
N LYS A 25 -3.73 -8.38 0.72
CA LYS A 25 -4.06 -9.00 -0.57
C LYS A 25 -4.73 -8.00 -1.51
N GLU A 26 -5.74 -7.26 -1.05
CA GLU A 26 -6.42 -6.25 -1.87
C GLU A 26 -5.45 -5.16 -2.36
N ILE A 27 -4.58 -4.65 -1.48
CA ILE A 27 -3.58 -3.65 -1.86
C ILE A 27 -2.61 -4.22 -2.89
N PHE A 28 -2.12 -5.44 -2.67
CA PHE A 28 -1.18 -6.07 -3.59
C PHE A 28 -1.82 -6.28 -4.97
N ASP A 29 -3.04 -6.82 -5.01
CA ASP A 29 -3.78 -7.08 -6.24
C ASP A 29 -4.03 -5.77 -7.01
N GLU A 30 -4.49 -4.70 -6.36
CA GLU A 30 -4.72 -3.39 -7.02
C GLU A 30 -3.42 -2.74 -7.55
N LEU A 31 -2.28 -2.98 -6.88
CA LEU A 31 -0.97 -2.48 -7.34
C LEU A 31 -0.44 -3.21 -8.57
N LEU A 32 -0.92 -4.43 -8.86
CA LEU A 32 -0.56 -5.17 -10.07
C LEU A 32 -1.29 -4.66 -11.32
N HIS A 33 -2.39 -3.93 -11.15
CA HIS A 33 -3.23 -3.44 -12.25
C HIS A 33 -2.99 -1.95 -12.52
N TYR A 34 -3.17 -1.52 -13.77
CA TYR A 34 -3.07 -0.12 -14.15
C TYR A 34 -4.46 0.55 -14.18
N PRO A 35 -4.65 1.75 -13.57
CA PRO A 35 -3.65 2.51 -12.81
C PRO A 35 -3.44 1.91 -11.42
N GLN A 36 -2.19 1.92 -10.95
CA GLN A 36 -1.83 1.40 -9.64
C GLN A 36 -2.50 2.22 -8.54
N LYS A 37 -3.25 1.54 -7.67
CA LYS A 37 -3.94 2.15 -6.54
C LYS A 37 -3.55 1.46 -5.25
N ILE A 38 -3.55 2.23 -4.17
CA ILE A 38 -3.45 1.72 -2.82
C ILE A 38 -4.84 1.89 -2.21
N PRO A 39 -5.71 0.86 -2.23
CA PRO A 39 -6.98 0.91 -1.53
C PRO A 39 -6.73 1.14 -0.04
N TRP A 40 -7.75 1.60 0.68
CA TRP A 40 -7.68 1.91 2.11
C TRP A 40 -6.79 3.09 2.50
N LEU A 41 -6.11 3.76 1.56
CA LEU A 41 -5.24 4.89 1.85
C LEU A 41 -6.01 6.08 2.45
N LYS A 42 -5.71 6.44 3.70
CA LYS A 42 -6.13 7.70 4.33
C LYS A 42 -5.10 8.81 4.08
N LYS A 43 -3.83 8.52 4.35
CA LYS A 43 -2.71 9.46 4.14
C LYS A 43 -1.39 8.71 3.95
N VAL A 44 -0.50 9.27 3.14
CA VAL A 44 0.89 8.81 3.05
C VAL A 44 1.68 9.44 4.20
N GLU A 45 2.38 8.62 4.96
CA GLU A 45 3.24 9.08 6.05
C GLU A 45 4.68 9.29 5.56
N LYS A 46 5.22 8.33 4.81
CA LYS A 46 6.61 8.37 4.35
C LYS A 46 6.83 7.56 3.08
N VAL A 47 7.70 8.04 2.20
CA VAL A 47 8.23 7.28 1.06
C VAL A 47 9.75 7.20 1.20
N THR A 48 10.30 5.99 1.11
CA THR A 48 11.74 5.74 1.13
C THR A 48 12.14 4.98 -0.12
N VAL A 49 13.13 5.47 -0.87
CA VAL A 49 13.69 4.79 -2.04
C VAL A 49 15.09 4.29 -1.72
N LYS A 50 15.35 3.02 -2.00
CA LYS A 50 16.65 2.35 -1.81
C LYS A 50 17.10 1.75 -3.13
N GLU A 51 18.40 1.55 -3.29
CA GLU A 51 18.90 0.66 -4.34
C GLU A 51 18.56 -0.79 -3.98
N ALA A 52 18.22 -1.61 -4.98
CA ALA A 52 17.86 -3.01 -4.81
C ALA A 52 19.09 -3.92 -4.93
#